data_AF-A0A956VPN6-F1
#
_entry.id   AF-A0A956VPN6-F1
#
_cell.length_a   1.000
_cell.length_b   1.000
_cell.length_c   1.000
_cell.angle_alpha   90.00
_cell.angle_beta   90.00
_cell.angle_gamma   90.00
#
_symmetry.space_group_name_H-M   'P 1'
#
loop_
_entity.id
_entity.type
_entity.pdbx_description
1 polymer ?
#
loop_
_entity_poly.entity_id
_entity_poly.type
_entity_poly.pdbx_seq_one_letter_code
_entity_poly.pdbx_strand_id
1 'polypeptide(L)' 'MARAATTSDVFNAIAEPQRRDILELLRGRERGVTEIADALGMTQPGASKHLRVLREVGLVQVHDRGRQRVYRL' A
#
# COMPACT_ATOMS: atom_id res chain seq x y z
N MET A 1 4.83 21.60 -17.69
CA MET A 1 4.02 20.37 -17.79
C MET A 1 3.26 20.20 -16.49
N ALA A 2 1.93 20.12 -16.53
CA ALA A 2 1.12 19.99 -15.31
C ALA A 2 1.37 18.62 -14.68
N ARG A 3 1.80 18.59 -13.42
CA ARG A 3 2.02 17.37 -12.64
C ARG A 3 0.70 16.59 -12.63
N ALA A 4 0.72 15.34 -13.09
CA ALA A 4 -0.44 14.45 -13.01
C ALA A 4 -0.96 14.45 -11.55
N ALA A 5 -2.28 14.35 -11.37
CA ALA A 5 -2.91 14.36 -10.05
C ALA A 5 -2.11 13.49 -9.08
N THR A 6 -1.85 14.01 -7.88
CA THR A 6 -0.88 13.55 -6.87
C THR A 6 -0.95 12.05 -6.51
N THR A 7 -1.98 11.34 -6.95
CA THR A 7 -2.26 9.92 -6.70
C THR A 7 -1.88 8.99 -7.87
N SER A 8 -1.62 9.51 -9.08
CA SER A 8 -1.41 8.70 -10.30
C SER A 8 0.06 8.53 -10.69
N ASP A 9 0.98 9.13 -9.94
CA ASP A 9 2.42 9.10 -10.23
C ASP A 9 3.17 8.32 -9.16
N VAL A 10 4.05 7.42 -9.61
CA VAL A 10 4.82 6.51 -8.76
C VAL A 10 5.73 7.30 -7.80
N PHE A 11 6.35 8.39 -8.26
CA PHE A 11 7.24 9.20 -7.43
C PHE A 11 6.47 9.92 -6.32
N ASN A 12 5.27 10.42 -6.61
CA ASN A 12 4.37 10.98 -5.59
C ASN A 12 3.88 9.92 -4.59
N ALA A 13 3.65 8.69 -5.05
CA ALA A 13 3.27 7.61 -4.18
C ALA A 13 4.39 7.28 -3.18
N ILE A 14 5.63 7.08 -3.63
CA ILE A 14 6.76 6.78 -2.72
C ILE A 14 7.20 7.97 -1.87
N ALA A 15 6.87 9.22 -2.22
CA ALA A 15 7.24 10.38 -1.42
C ALA A 15 6.53 10.41 -0.05
N GLU A 16 5.38 9.74 0.09
CA GLU A 16 4.63 9.72 1.34
C GLU A 16 5.22 8.68 2.31
N PRO A 17 5.58 9.08 3.56
CA PRO A 17 6.25 8.21 4.51
C PRO A 17 5.52 6.90 4.80
N GLN A 18 4.22 6.93 5.06
CA GLN A 18 3.47 5.75 5.46
C GLN A 18 3.36 4.72 4.32
N ARG A 19 3.28 5.19 3.07
CA ARG A 19 3.38 4.31 1.89
C ARG A 19 4.74 3.63 1.79
N ARG A 20 5.85 4.30 2.15
CA ARG A 20 7.17 3.67 2.19
C ARG A 20 7.25 2.61 3.28
N ASP A 21 6.73 2.89 4.46
CA ASP A 21 6.69 1.92 5.56
C ASP A 21 5.91 0.65 5.17
N ILE A 22 4.79 0.81 4.45
CA ILE A 22 4.03 -0.32 3.89
C ILE A 22 4.87 -1.12 2.90
N LEU A 23 5.55 -0.46 1.96
CA LEU A 23 6.39 -1.13 0.96
C LEU A 23 7.54 -1.90 1.63
N GLU A 24 8.20 -1.29 2.61
CA GLU A 24 9.26 -1.92 3.40
C GLU A 24 8.75 -3.15 4.15
N LEU A 25 7.58 -3.06 4.78
CA LEU A 25 6.94 -4.17 5.48
C LEU A 25 6.60 -5.35 4.55
N LEU A 26 6.22 -5.05 3.30
CA LEU A 26 5.86 -6.04 2.27
C LEU A 26 7.08 -6.68 1.57
N ARG A 27 8.30 -6.12 1.72
CA ARG A 27 9.52 -6.73 1.16
C ARG A 27 9.81 -8.13 1.71
N GLY A 28 9.40 -8.41 2.94
CA GLY A 28 9.67 -9.70 3.59
C GLY A 28 8.67 -10.78 3.21
N ARG A 29 7.37 -10.46 3.20
CA ARG A 29 6.29 -11.38 2.84
C ARG A 29 5.02 -10.62 2.50
N GLU A 30 4.10 -11.32 1.82
CA GLU A 30 2.73 -10.85 1.67
C GLU A 30 2.01 -10.74 3.03
N ARG A 31 1.13 -9.75 3.13
CA ARG A 31 0.38 -9.45 4.37
C ARG A 31 -1.03 -8.97 4.06
N GLY A 32 -1.96 -9.26 4.97
CA GLY A 32 -3.32 -8.71 4.91
C GLY A 32 -3.40 -7.27 5.42
N VAL A 33 -4.49 -6.56 5.10
CA VAL A 33 -4.70 -5.16 5.54
C VAL A 33 -4.63 -5.01 7.06
N THR A 34 -5.30 -5.89 7.80
CA THR A 34 -5.30 -5.86 9.27
C THR A 34 -3.89 -6.00 9.83
N GLU A 35 -3.13 -6.94 9.29
CA GLU A 35 -1.76 -7.17 9.72
C GLU A 35 -0.84 -5.98 9.43
N ILE A 36 -1.01 -5.34 8.28
CA ILE A 36 -0.26 -4.11 7.92
C ILE A 36 -0.63 -2.97 8.86
N ALA A 37 -1.93 -2.78 9.13
CA ALA A 37 -2.42 -1.75 10.02
C ALA A 37 -1.87 -1.93 11.44
N ASP A 38 -1.91 -3.15 11.97
CA ASP A 38 -1.40 -3.47 13.30
C ASP A 38 0.12 -3.28 13.39
N ALA A 39 0.87 -3.75 12.39
CA ALA A 39 2.33 -3.65 12.38
C ALA A 39 2.85 -2.20 12.29
N LEU A 40 2.09 -1.30 11.65
CA LEU A 40 2.46 0.10 11.45
C LEU A 40 1.71 1.07 12.39
N GLY A 41 0.91 0.57 13.33
CA GLY A 41 0.14 1.40 14.26
C GLY A 41 -0.91 2.28 13.56
N MET A 42 -1.43 1.84 12.41
CA MET A 42 -2.40 2.57 11.61
C MET A 42 -3.83 2.04 11.83
N THR A 43 -4.83 2.83 11.45
CA THR A 43 -6.19 2.29 11.32
C THR A 43 -6.33 1.48 10.03
N GLN A 44 -7.18 0.45 10.03
CA GLN A 44 -7.46 -0.33 8.80
C GLN A 44 -7.95 0.52 7.61
N PRO A 45 -8.84 1.53 7.80
CA PRO A 45 -9.20 2.44 6.71
C PRO A 45 -8.02 3.26 6.19
N GLY A 46 -7.11 3.69 7.08
CA GLY A 46 -5.86 4.35 6.71
C GLY A 46 -5.01 3.46 5.83
N ALA A 47 -4.64 2.26 6.32
CA ALA A 47 -3.86 1.28 5.57
C ALA A 47 -4.51 0.96 4.20
N SER A 48 -5.83 0.77 4.16
CA SER A 48 -6.58 0.51 2.92
C SER A 48 -6.46 1.66 1.90
N LYS A 49 -6.47 2.91 2.37
CA LYS A 49 -6.28 4.08 1.51
C LYS A 49 -4.89 4.10 0.89
N HIS A 50 -3.83 3.89 1.68
CA HIS A 50 -2.46 3.85 1.15
C HIS A 50 -2.27 2.69 0.17
N LEU A 51 -2.77 1.50 0.51
CA LEU A 51 -2.69 0.31 -0.35
C LEU A 51 -3.45 0.49 -1.67
N ARG A 52 -4.59 1.19 -1.65
CA ARG A 52 -5.30 1.55 -2.88
C ARG A 52 -4.43 2.39 -3.80
N VAL A 53 -3.80 3.45 -3.27
CA VAL A 53 -2.91 4.32 -4.06
C VAL A 53 -1.73 3.53 -4.60
N LEU A 54 -1.05 2.76 -3.76
CA LEU A 54 0.08 1.92 -4.16
C LEU A 54 -0.30 0.94 -5.28
N ARG A 55 -1.50 0.34 -5.21
CA ARG A 55 -2.01 -0.55 -6.24
C ARG A 55 -2.33 0.20 -7.54
N GLU A 56 -2.94 1.38 -7.45
CA GLU A 56 -3.28 2.21 -8.61
C GLU A 56 -2.03 2.63 -9.41
N VAL A 57 -0.91 2.85 -8.74
CA VAL A 57 0.39 3.15 -9.39
C VAL A 57 1.24 1.89 -9.66
N GLY A 58 0.72 0.69 -9.40
CA GLY A 58 1.39 -0.58 -9.70
C GLY A 58 2.58 -0.95 -8.79
N LEU A 59 2.70 -0.33 -7.61
CA LEU A 59 3.76 -0.64 -6.64
C LEU A 59 3.45 -1.85 -5.75
N VAL A 60 2.18 -2.26 -5.67
CA VAL A 60 1.76 -3.47 -4.96
C VAL A 60 0.69 -4.20 -5.76
N GLN A 61 0.66 -5.51 -5.60
CA GLN A 61 -0.37 -6.39 -6.10
C GLN A 61 -1.23 -6.91 -4.95
N VAL A 62 -2.49 -7.24 -5.23
CA VAL A 62 -3.41 -7.85 -4.28
C VAL A 62 -4.00 -9.11 -4.89
N HIS A 63 -4.12 -10.15 -4.08
CA HIS A 63 -4.84 -11.37 -4.46
C HIS A 63 -5.61 -11.90 -3.25
N ASP A 64 -6.57 -12.79 -3.53
CA ASP A 64 -7.38 -13.41 -2.49
C ASP A 64 -6.67 -14.67 -1.97
N ARG A 65 -6.53 -14.75 -0.65
CA ARG A 65 -6.04 -15.93 0.08
C ARG A 65 -7.15 -16.41 1.01
N GLY A 66 -7.96 -17.33 0.49
CA GLY A 66 -9.20 -17.75 1.14
C GLY A 66 -10.21 -16.61 1.20
N ARG A 67 -10.54 -16.13 2.41
CA ARG A 67 -11.48 -15.02 2.63
C ARG A 67 -10.80 -13.66 2.82
N GLN A 68 -9.47 -13.61 2.74
CA GLN A 68 -8.69 -12.41 3.03
C GLN A 68 -7.98 -11.91 1.78
N ARG A 69 -7.91 -10.59 1.64
CA ARG A 69 -7.05 -9.93 0.64
C ARG A 69 -5.65 -9.78 1.20
N VAL A 70 -4.67 -10.29 0.49
CA VAL A 70 -3.25 -10.17 0.82
C VAL A 70 -2.53 -9.33 -0.23
N TYR A 71 -1.63 -8.49 0.24
CA TYR A 71 -0.85 -7.57 -0.57
C TYR A 71 0.60 -8.04 -0.64
N ARG A 72 1.22 -7.86 -1.80
CA ARG A 72 2.65 -8.13 -2.05
C ARG A 72 3.22 -7.03 -2.96
N LEU A 73 4.54 -6.92 -3.02
CA LEU A 73 5.21 -6.12 -4.05
C LEU A 73 5.00 -6.74 -5.44
#